data_AF-A0A0L1IJY6-F1
#
_entry.id   AF-A0A0L1IJY6-F1
#
_cell.length_a   1.000
_cell.length_b   1.000
_cell.length_c   1.000
_cell.angle_alpha   90.00
_cell.angle_beta   90.00
_cell.angle_gamma   90.00
#
_symmetry.space_group_name_H-M   'P 1'
#
loop_
_entity.id
_entity.type
_entity.pdbx_description
1 polymer ?
#
loop_
_entity_poly.entity_id
_entity_poly.type
_entity_poly.pdbx_seq_one_letter_code
_entity_poly.pdbx_strand_id
1 'polypeptide(L)'
;MEYHESANTKRTERCLEKIKAYKRGGARTILLFGKPGVGKSSLAEHITGTSGLSGASETGTERCQIIDIQINETEHFVVDTPGFEDEGGAWGTFCEIAQLLDQIREHAVIIAIFFVTPINIFKRQPDSFEKKLYTWLLGMSGTPFMKYVTFVTTFWETHNPAQLKRYNDFLVRQKEKEWRDFIANGARTYQFGKVYSAGVETDETLHWDTDAERLAAQAREMVRVYCGEIPIVQPLILHELNMKMGLESTVAGQVFWPAGDGGTNDQEPSGAQSTTSSGGSGHSRSTESPRSGAQASTTPTSPPTTEPPGNDPAAPGGLARFAEFAWDITKRYGPQIVEHVIKRQFGGAGAIIGGDGGDFASSMQSMSAKGFDINSVTDTAKFLGMASDMGSRGQYFATWGGVGDYIGSAEQNDWLRDQMWRRFTR
;
A
#
# COMPACT_ATOMS: atom_id res chain seq x y z
N MET A 1 8.30 3.74 -27.62
CA MET A 1 7.32 3.76 -26.52
C MET A 1 5.89 3.71 -27.07
N GLU A 2 5.51 4.66 -27.94
CA GLU A 2 4.16 4.79 -28.54
C GLU A 2 3.58 3.51 -29.20
N TYR A 3 4.42 2.67 -29.82
CA TYR A 3 3.98 1.42 -30.45
C TYR A 3 3.49 0.36 -29.44
N HIS A 4 4.15 0.23 -28.28
CA HIS A 4 3.78 -0.76 -27.26
C HIS A 4 2.52 -0.36 -26.50
N GLU A 5 2.36 0.94 -26.23
CA GLU A 5 1.17 1.49 -25.59
C GLU A 5 -0.09 1.28 -26.46
N SER A 6 0.04 1.49 -27.78
CA SER A 6 -1.04 1.18 -28.74
C SER A 6 -1.42 -0.31 -28.76
N ALA A 7 -0.44 -1.20 -28.67
CA ALA A 7 -0.68 -2.65 -28.66
C ALA A 7 -1.38 -3.12 -27.37
N ASN A 8 -0.95 -2.62 -26.21
CA ASN A 8 -1.56 -2.96 -24.92
C ASN A 8 -2.99 -2.42 -24.82
N THR A 9 -3.23 -1.20 -25.33
CA THR A 9 -4.58 -0.60 -25.37
C THR A 9 -5.54 -1.44 -26.21
N LYS A 10 -5.16 -1.81 -27.44
CA LYS A 10 -5.96 -2.69 -28.30
C LYS A 10 -6.22 -4.06 -27.67
N ARG A 11 -5.24 -4.61 -26.93
CA ARG A 11 -5.41 -5.86 -26.19
C ARG A 11 -6.45 -5.72 -25.08
N THR A 12 -6.37 -4.66 -24.29
CA THR A 12 -7.33 -4.36 -23.23
C THR A 12 -8.74 -4.21 -23.79
N GLU A 13 -8.91 -3.43 -24.85
CA GLU A 13 -10.21 -3.24 -25.53
C GLU A 13 -10.79 -4.57 -26.01
N ARG A 14 -9.99 -5.41 -26.67
CA ARG A 14 -10.41 -6.77 -27.08
C ARG A 14 -10.86 -7.61 -25.89
N CYS A 15 -10.13 -7.56 -24.78
CA CYS A 15 -10.47 -8.33 -23.58
C CYS A 15 -11.75 -7.80 -22.92
N LEU A 16 -11.97 -6.48 -22.90
CA LEU A 16 -13.21 -5.88 -22.40
C LEU A 16 -14.42 -6.37 -23.21
N GLU A 17 -14.32 -6.38 -24.53
CA GLU A 17 -15.40 -6.89 -25.38
C GLU A 17 -15.64 -8.39 -25.18
N LYS A 18 -14.58 -9.18 -25.02
CA LYS A 18 -14.70 -10.59 -24.62
C LYS A 18 -15.42 -10.75 -23.28
N ILE A 19 -15.03 -10.00 -22.25
CA ILE A 19 -15.65 -10.04 -20.92
C ILE A 19 -17.13 -9.72 -21.04
N LYS A 20 -17.52 -8.65 -21.75
CA LYS A 20 -18.92 -8.26 -21.94
C LYS A 20 -19.75 -9.30 -22.71
N ALA A 21 -19.11 -10.12 -23.54
CA ALA A 21 -19.78 -11.21 -24.24
C ALA A 21 -20.15 -12.39 -23.31
N TYR A 22 -19.56 -12.48 -22.12
CA TYR A 22 -19.96 -13.48 -21.14
C TYR A 22 -21.35 -13.17 -20.56
N LYS A 23 -22.11 -14.24 -20.30
CA LYS A 23 -23.30 -14.17 -19.45
C LYS A 23 -22.88 -13.65 -18.06
N ARG A 24 -23.83 -13.02 -17.36
CA ARG A 24 -23.60 -12.37 -16.06
C ARG A 24 -22.71 -13.20 -15.13
N GLY A 25 -21.57 -12.66 -14.74
CA GLY A 25 -20.58 -13.31 -13.87
C GLY A 25 -19.84 -14.52 -14.45
N GLY A 26 -19.78 -14.66 -15.78
CA GLY A 26 -19.11 -15.77 -16.45
C GLY A 26 -17.61 -15.58 -16.65
N ALA A 27 -17.14 -14.34 -16.74
CA ALA A 27 -15.72 -14.03 -16.97
C ALA A 27 -14.94 -14.08 -15.66
N ARG A 28 -13.93 -14.94 -15.57
CA ARG A 28 -13.11 -15.11 -14.35
C ARG A 28 -11.95 -14.12 -14.35
N THR A 29 -11.92 -13.21 -13.38
CA THR A 29 -10.96 -12.11 -13.36
C THR A 29 -10.04 -12.15 -12.13
N ILE A 30 -8.75 -11.92 -12.36
CA ILE A 30 -7.69 -11.85 -11.33
C ILE A 30 -7.13 -10.43 -11.32
N LEU A 31 -7.09 -9.79 -10.16
CA LEU A 31 -6.57 -8.42 -10.01
C LEU A 31 -5.17 -8.44 -9.42
N LEU A 32 -4.24 -7.68 -9.99
CA LEU A 32 -2.89 -7.49 -9.45
C LEU A 32 -2.76 -6.08 -8.84
N PHE A 33 -2.54 -5.98 -7.54
CA PHE A 33 -2.32 -4.69 -6.85
C PHE A 33 -0.93 -4.61 -6.24
N GLY A 34 -0.47 -3.39 -5.93
CA GLY A 34 0.81 -3.14 -5.27
C GLY A 34 1.44 -1.83 -5.71
N LYS A 35 2.59 -1.48 -5.12
CA LYS A 35 3.34 -0.27 -5.46
C LYS A 35 3.93 -0.34 -6.90
N PRO A 36 4.43 0.76 -7.47
CA PRO A 36 5.26 0.72 -8.67
C PRO A 36 6.51 -0.15 -8.47
N GLY A 37 7.00 -0.79 -9.53
CA GLY A 37 8.25 -1.55 -9.52
C GLY A 37 8.23 -2.89 -8.76
N VAL A 38 7.11 -3.30 -8.17
CA VAL A 38 7.04 -4.55 -7.38
C VAL A 38 6.94 -5.82 -8.22
N GLY A 39 6.91 -5.71 -9.55
CA GLY A 39 6.85 -6.85 -10.48
C GLY A 39 5.44 -7.32 -10.86
N LYS A 40 4.40 -6.46 -10.76
CA LYS A 40 3.02 -6.79 -11.18
C LYS A 40 2.93 -7.17 -12.66
N SER A 41 3.41 -6.30 -13.54
CA SER A 41 3.39 -6.49 -14.98
C SER A 41 4.22 -7.71 -15.39
N SER A 42 5.41 -7.90 -14.81
CA SER A 42 6.22 -9.09 -15.07
C SER A 42 5.55 -10.38 -14.59
N LEU A 43 4.88 -10.35 -13.43
CA LEU A 43 4.06 -11.48 -12.97
C LEU A 43 2.90 -11.75 -13.95
N ALA A 44 2.21 -10.73 -14.44
CA ALA A 44 1.16 -10.87 -15.44
C ALA A 44 1.69 -11.50 -16.75
N GLU A 45 2.88 -11.08 -17.20
CA GLU A 45 3.57 -11.67 -18.36
C GLU A 45 3.86 -13.16 -18.14
N HIS A 46 4.40 -13.54 -16.97
CA HIS A 46 4.66 -14.95 -16.65
C HIS A 46 3.39 -15.79 -16.55
N ILE A 47 2.30 -15.24 -15.98
CA ILE A 47 1.00 -15.92 -15.92
C ILE A 47 0.47 -16.16 -17.34
N THR A 48 0.50 -15.13 -18.18
CA THR A 48 -0.21 -15.10 -19.47
C THR A 48 0.63 -15.58 -20.65
N GLY A 49 1.95 -15.69 -20.49
CA GLY A 49 2.89 -15.91 -21.60
C GLY A 49 2.96 -14.74 -22.58
N THR A 50 2.40 -13.58 -22.23
CA THR A 50 2.46 -12.37 -23.05
C THR A 50 3.71 -11.57 -22.70
N SER A 51 4.19 -10.75 -23.64
CA SER A 51 5.30 -9.81 -23.43
C SER A 51 4.90 -8.36 -23.70
N GLY A 52 5.65 -7.41 -23.13
CA GLY A 52 5.53 -5.99 -23.42
C GLY A 52 4.58 -5.23 -22.48
N LEU A 53 4.23 -5.80 -21.34
CA LEU A 53 3.58 -5.11 -20.23
C LEU A 53 4.63 -4.38 -19.38
N SER A 54 5.70 -5.09 -18.99
CA SER A 54 6.74 -4.55 -18.09
C SER A 54 7.66 -3.51 -18.73
N GLY A 55 7.72 -3.46 -20.06
CA GLY A 55 8.52 -2.49 -20.84
C GLY A 55 7.73 -1.37 -21.51
N ALA A 56 6.44 -1.20 -21.19
CA ALA A 56 5.55 -0.29 -21.92
C ALA A 56 5.75 1.20 -21.59
N SER A 57 6.28 1.54 -20.41
CA SER A 57 6.61 2.93 -20.03
C SER A 57 7.73 2.97 -19.00
N GLU A 58 8.63 3.95 -19.12
CA GLU A 58 9.66 4.27 -18.12
C GLU A 58 9.05 4.80 -16.81
N THR A 59 7.80 5.27 -16.84
CA THR A 59 7.03 5.78 -15.69
C THR A 59 6.19 4.69 -14.99
N GLY A 60 6.18 3.46 -15.52
CA GLY A 60 5.32 2.37 -15.05
C GLY A 60 3.92 2.35 -15.70
N THR A 61 3.08 1.40 -15.30
CA THR A 61 1.72 1.24 -15.84
C THR A 61 0.83 2.38 -15.36
N GLU A 62 0.32 3.22 -16.27
CA GLU A 62 -0.56 4.36 -15.92
C GLU A 62 -2.07 4.02 -16.02
N ARG A 63 -2.43 3.01 -16.82
CA ARG A 63 -3.81 2.55 -17.01
C ARG A 63 -3.94 1.05 -16.76
N CYS A 64 -5.11 0.60 -16.36
CA CYS A 64 -5.34 -0.83 -16.20
C CYS A 64 -5.21 -1.56 -17.54
N GLN A 65 -4.49 -2.69 -17.54
CA GLN A 65 -4.30 -3.54 -18.71
C GLN A 65 -4.94 -4.91 -18.46
N ILE A 66 -5.68 -5.42 -19.44
CA ILE A 66 -6.35 -6.73 -19.33
C ILE A 66 -5.76 -7.69 -20.34
N ILE A 67 -5.42 -8.89 -19.86
CA ILE A 67 -4.86 -9.96 -20.67
C ILE A 67 -5.65 -11.24 -20.42
N ASP A 68 -6.13 -11.86 -21.50
CA ASP A 68 -6.78 -13.16 -21.48
C ASP A 68 -5.76 -14.32 -21.51
N ILE A 69 -6.03 -15.38 -20.77
CA ILE A 69 -5.22 -16.60 -20.74
C ILE A 69 -6.10 -17.83 -20.48
N GLN A 70 -5.77 -18.96 -21.11
CA GLN A 70 -6.42 -20.24 -20.83
C GLN A 70 -5.55 -21.09 -19.89
N ILE A 71 -6.10 -21.46 -18.74
CA ILE A 71 -5.46 -22.31 -17.74
C ILE A 71 -6.44 -23.44 -17.39
N ASN A 72 -6.04 -24.69 -17.59
CA ASN A 72 -6.90 -25.88 -17.46
C ASN A 72 -8.25 -25.72 -18.19
N GLU A 73 -8.18 -25.38 -19.47
CA GLU A 73 -9.33 -25.18 -20.37
C GLU A 73 -10.26 -24.01 -19.96
N THR A 74 -9.96 -23.32 -18.85
CA THR A 74 -10.74 -22.19 -18.36
C THR A 74 -10.08 -20.89 -18.76
N GLU A 75 -10.82 -20.02 -19.45
CA GLU A 75 -10.37 -18.65 -19.76
C GLU A 75 -10.41 -17.78 -18.48
N HIS A 76 -9.31 -17.07 -18.25
CA HIS A 76 -9.12 -16.12 -17.17
C HIS A 76 -8.69 -14.78 -17.75
N PHE A 77 -9.04 -13.70 -17.06
CA PHE A 77 -8.65 -12.34 -17.37
C PHE A 77 -7.77 -11.78 -16.26
N VAL A 78 -6.50 -11.55 -16.54
CA VAL A 78 -5.56 -10.94 -15.61
C VAL A 78 -5.59 -9.43 -15.82
N VAL A 79 -5.83 -8.70 -14.75
CA VAL A 79 -5.83 -7.23 -14.73
C VAL A 79 -4.54 -6.77 -14.06
N ASP A 80 -3.61 -6.26 -14.86
CA ASP A 80 -2.46 -5.52 -14.36
C ASP A 80 -2.87 -4.07 -14.11
N THR A 81 -2.62 -3.57 -12.90
CA THR A 81 -3.06 -2.21 -12.50
C THR A 81 -1.88 -1.26 -12.40
N PRO A 82 -2.17 0.06 -12.46
CA PRO A 82 -1.21 1.05 -12.04
C PRO A 82 -0.71 0.82 -10.61
N GLY A 83 0.50 1.30 -10.34
CA GLY A 83 1.10 1.19 -9.02
C GLY A 83 0.66 2.34 -8.11
N PHE A 84 0.39 2.02 -6.84
CA PHE A 84 0.18 3.04 -5.81
C PHE A 84 1.52 3.61 -5.35
N GLU A 85 1.89 4.80 -5.84
CA GLU A 85 3.20 5.41 -5.58
C GLU A 85 3.26 6.11 -4.22
N ASP A 86 2.37 7.09 -4.05
CA ASP A 86 2.25 7.95 -2.88
C ASP A 86 0.80 8.34 -2.57
N GLU A 87 0.62 9.12 -1.50
CA GLU A 87 -0.69 9.59 -1.06
C GLU A 87 -1.36 10.57 -2.04
N GLY A 88 -0.59 11.35 -2.79
CA GLY A 88 -1.13 12.35 -3.73
C GLY A 88 -1.73 11.71 -4.98
N GLY A 89 -1.11 10.64 -5.49
CA GLY A 89 -1.57 9.91 -6.68
C GLY A 89 -2.52 8.74 -6.39
N ALA A 90 -2.62 8.29 -5.12
CA ALA A 90 -3.38 7.09 -4.78
C ALA A 90 -4.88 7.19 -5.11
N TRP A 91 -5.49 8.37 -4.96
CA TRP A 91 -6.89 8.57 -5.33
C TRP A 91 -7.12 8.40 -6.84
N GLY A 92 -6.25 8.97 -7.67
CA GLY A 92 -6.31 8.82 -9.13
C GLY A 92 -6.15 7.36 -9.56
N THR A 93 -5.19 6.65 -8.94
CA THR A 93 -4.97 5.22 -9.17
C THR A 93 -6.20 4.39 -8.78
N PHE A 94 -6.82 4.70 -7.63
CA PHE A 94 -8.05 4.02 -7.20
C PHE A 94 -9.22 4.30 -8.15
N CYS A 95 -9.39 5.54 -8.62
CA CYS A 95 -10.40 5.90 -9.61
C CYS A 95 -10.26 5.09 -10.90
N GLU A 96 -9.04 4.97 -11.45
CA GLU A 96 -8.76 4.16 -12.65
C GLU A 96 -9.17 2.70 -12.45
N ILE A 97 -8.78 2.09 -11.31
CA ILE A 97 -9.16 0.72 -10.96
C ILE A 97 -10.68 0.59 -10.83
N ALA A 98 -11.33 1.53 -10.13
CA ALA A 98 -12.76 1.49 -9.91
C ALA A 98 -13.57 1.68 -11.21
N GLN A 99 -13.11 2.53 -12.12
CA GLN A 99 -13.71 2.69 -13.45
C GLN A 99 -13.66 1.40 -14.26
N LEU A 100 -12.52 0.69 -14.24
CA LEU A 100 -12.45 -0.62 -14.90
C LEU A 100 -13.41 -1.61 -14.26
N LEU A 101 -13.45 -1.68 -12.92
CA LEU A 101 -14.35 -2.58 -12.22
C LEU A 101 -15.82 -2.29 -12.53
N ASP A 102 -16.20 -1.01 -12.60
CA ASP A 102 -17.54 -0.58 -12.98
C ASP A 102 -17.93 -1.07 -14.38
N GLN A 103 -16.99 -1.05 -15.33
CA GLN A 103 -17.22 -1.53 -16.69
C GLN A 103 -17.40 -3.05 -16.79
N ILE A 104 -16.76 -3.84 -15.92
CA ILE A 104 -16.78 -5.31 -16.01
C ILE A 104 -17.68 -6.01 -14.99
N ARG A 105 -18.11 -5.33 -13.91
CA ARG A 105 -18.78 -5.96 -12.75
C ARG A 105 -20.06 -6.74 -13.06
N GLU A 106 -20.75 -6.43 -14.16
CA GLU A 106 -21.93 -7.20 -14.56
C GLU A 106 -21.57 -8.54 -15.21
N HIS A 107 -20.41 -8.64 -15.85
CA HIS A 107 -20.02 -9.80 -16.64
C HIS A 107 -18.89 -10.62 -16.02
N ALA A 108 -18.11 -10.01 -15.13
CA ALA A 108 -16.96 -10.61 -14.48
C ALA A 108 -17.25 -11.03 -13.03
N VAL A 109 -16.61 -12.10 -12.60
CA VAL A 109 -16.41 -12.47 -11.19
C VAL A 109 -14.95 -12.30 -10.87
N ILE A 110 -14.66 -11.49 -9.86
CA ILE A 110 -13.30 -11.39 -9.31
C ILE A 110 -13.05 -12.66 -8.51
N ILE A 111 -12.15 -13.50 -8.99
CA ILE A 111 -11.87 -14.80 -8.37
C ILE A 111 -10.65 -14.75 -7.44
N ALA A 112 -9.77 -13.77 -7.62
CA ALA A 112 -8.60 -13.58 -6.79
C ALA A 112 -8.09 -12.14 -6.85
N ILE A 113 -7.47 -11.71 -5.75
CA ILE A 113 -6.64 -10.50 -5.68
C ILE A 113 -5.23 -10.93 -5.29
N PHE A 114 -4.26 -10.60 -6.14
CA PHE A 114 -2.84 -10.77 -5.83
C PHE A 114 -2.27 -9.41 -5.42
N PHE A 115 -1.92 -9.27 -4.14
CA PHE A 115 -1.22 -8.11 -3.64
C PHE A 115 0.29 -8.37 -3.73
N VAL A 116 0.94 -7.75 -4.71
CA VAL A 116 2.33 -8.00 -5.06
C VAL A 116 3.25 -7.06 -4.29
N THR A 117 4.30 -7.62 -3.70
CA THR A 117 5.27 -6.87 -2.88
C THR A 117 6.68 -7.44 -3.01
N PRO A 118 7.73 -6.61 -3.07
CA PRO A 118 9.08 -7.10 -3.28
C PRO A 118 9.70 -7.57 -1.96
N ILE A 119 10.29 -8.76 -1.93
CA ILE A 119 10.93 -9.28 -0.71
C ILE A 119 12.25 -8.59 -0.39
N ASN A 120 12.89 -8.03 -1.42
CA ASN A 120 14.22 -7.44 -1.31
C ASN A 120 14.25 -6.02 -0.73
N ILE A 121 13.09 -5.43 -0.44
CA ILE A 121 12.98 -4.11 0.20
C ILE A 121 12.76 -4.29 1.70
N PHE A 122 13.86 -4.30 2.45
CA PHE A 122 13.81 -4.42 3.90
C PHE A 122 13.45 -3.09 4.57
N LYS A 123 12.18 -2.92 4.93
CA LYS A 123 11.77 -1.86 5.86
C LYS A 123 11.56 -2.46 7.25
N ARG A 124 12.05 -1.79 8.30
CA ARG A 124 11.84 -2.24 9.69
C ARG A 124 10.35 -2.17 10.08
N GLN A 125 9.61 -1.25 9.48
CA GLN A 125 8.16 -1.06 9.60
C GLN A 125 7.62 -0.54 8.27
N PRO A 126 6.36 -0.83 7.93
CA PRO A 126 5.72 -0.20 6.79
C PRO A 126 5.65 1.30 7.00
N ASP A 127 5.89 2.05 5.93
CA ASP A 127 5.69 3.49 5.95
C ASP A 127 4.20 3.84 6.11
N SER A 128 3.91 5.12 6.40
CA SER A 128 2.52 5.57 6.62
C SER A 128 1.62 5.25 5.43
N PHE A 129 2.17 5.32 4.22
CA PHE A 129 1.44 5.04 3.01
C PHE A 129 1.19 3.55 2.79
N GLU A 130 2.16 2.69 3.10
CA GLU A 130 1.99 1.23 3.04
C GLU A 130 0.93 0.75 4.03
N LYS A 131 0.85 1.36 5.23
CA LYS A 131 -0.26 1.12 6.16
C LYS A 131 -1.61 1.54 5.56
N LYS A 132 -1.68 2.70 4.89
CA LYS A 132 -2.88 3.11 4.13
C LYS A 132 -3.21 2.11 3.03
N LEU A 133 -2.24 1.57 2.30
CA LEU A 133 -2.47 0.55 1.28
C LEU A 133 -3.07 -0.73 1.86
N TYR A 134 -2.63 -1.15 3.04
CA TYR A 134 -3.24 -2.29 3.74
C TYR A 134 -4.68 -1.99 4.18
N THR A 135 -4.93 -0.81 4.74
CA THR A 135 -6.30 -0.36 5.08
C THR A 135 -7.18 -0.31 3.82
N TRP A 136 -6.66 0.21 2.71
CA TRP A 136 -7.34 0.23 1.42
C TRP A 136 -7.63 -1.18 0.92
N LEU A 137 -6.67 -2.11 0.99
CA LEU A 137 -6.87 -3.49 0.56
C LEU A 137 -7.96 -4.20 1.37
N LEU A 138 -8.05 -3.91 2.69
CA LEU A 138 -9.14 -4.36 3.55
C LEU A 138 -10.48 -3.78 3.12
N GLY A 139 -10.55 -2.47 2.85
CA GLY A 139 -11.76 -1.80 2.34
C GLY A 139 -12.17 -2.27 0.94
N MET A 140 -11.20 -2.60 0.10
CA MET A 140 -11.40 -3.10 -1.25
C MET A 140 -12.00 -4.51 -1.26
N SER A 141 -11.44 -5.38 -0.41
CA SER A 141 -11.77 -6.81 -0.38
C SER A 141 -12.97 -7.09 0.52
N GLY A 142 -13.00 -6.48 1.72
CA GLY A 142 -13.86 -6.90 2.82
C GLY A 142 -13.43 -8.25 3.42
N THR A 143 -13.73 -8.44 4.69
CA THR A 143 -13.39 -9.67 5.43
C THR A 143 -13.88 -10.96 4.75
N PRO A 144 -15.12 -11.05 4.24
CA PRO A 144 -15.61 -12.30 3.63
C PRO A 144 -14.82 -12.74 2.39
N PHE A 145 -14.24 -11.80 1.63
CA PHE A 145 -13.48 -12.09 0.42
C PHE A 145 -12.01 -12.43 0.71
N MET A 146 -11.55 -12.25 1.95
CA MET A 146 -10.12 -12.27 2.28
C MET A 146 -9.40 -13.58 1.95
N LYS A 147 -10.10 -14.73 1.96
CA LYS A 147 -9.54 -16.02 1.52
C LYS A 147 -9.11 -16.08 0.05
N TYR A 148 -9.60 -15.16 -0.77
CA TYR A 148 -9.24 -15.00 -2.18
C TYR A 148 -8.16 -13.93 -2.41
N VAL A 149 -7.64 -13.34 -1.32
CA VAL A 149 -6.48 -12.44 -1.36
C VAL A 149 -5.21 -13.27 -1.14
N THR A 150 -4.21 -13.06 -1.99
CA THR A 150 -2.88 -13.68 -1.85
C THR A 150 -1.81 -12.60 -1.88
N PHE A 151 -0.97 -12.54 -0.84
CA PHE A 151 0.25 -11.74 -0.86
C PHE A 151 1.31 -12.46 -1.67
N VAL A 152 1.65 -11.92 -2.84
CA VAL A 152 2.67 -12.48 -3.73
C VAL A 152 3.97 -11.72 -3.52
N THR A 153 4.99 -12.42 -3.04
CA THR A 153 6.33 -11.84 -2.84
C THR A 153 7.22 -12.12 -4.04
N THR A 154 7.89 -11.09 -4.55
CA THR A 154 8.76 -11.13 -5.74
C THR A 154 10.22 -10.80 -5.40
N PHE A 155 11.12 -10.93 -6.37
CA PHE A 155 12.56 -10.61 -6.24
C PHE A 155 13.31 -11.44 -5.19
N TRP A 156 13.08 -12.74 -5.18
CA TRP A 156 13.76 -13.68 -4.28
C TRP A 156 15.19 -14.02 -4.69
N GLU A 157 15.59 -13.68 -5.91
CA GLU A 157 16.89 -14.03 -6.48
C GLU A 157 18.05 -13.55 -5.60
N THR A 158 18.87 -14.49 -5.14
CA THR A 158 20.14 -14.21 -4.46
C THR A 158 21.04 -15.43 -4.47
N HIS A 159 22.34 -15.21 -4.69
CA HIS A 159 23.36 -16.24 -4.55
C HIS A 159 23.97 -16.30 -3.15
N ASN A 160 23.54 -15.43 -2.24
CA ASN A 160 24.08 -15.33 -0.88
C ASN A 160 23.12 -16.01 0.12
N PRO A 161 23.47 -17.16 0.70
CA PRO A 161 22.61 -17.86 1.66
C PRO A 161 22.22 -17.00 2.88
N ALA A 162 23.11 -16.10 3.33
CA ALA A 162 22.81 -15.21 4.44
C ALA A 162 21.77 -14.15 4.06
N GLN A 163 21.74 -13.71 2.80
CA GLN A 163 20.73 -12.80 2.28
C GLN A 163 19.38 -13.50 2.12
N LEU A 164 19.37 -14.73 1.58
CA LEU A 164 18.16 -15.54 1.51
C LEU A 164 17.55 -15.78 2.89
N LYS A 165 18.40 -16.09 3.88
CA LYS A 165 17.95 -16.20 5.27
C LYS A 165 17.30 -14.90 5.75
N ARG A 166 17.86 -13.74 5.42
CA ARG A 166 17.25 -12.44 5.76
C ARG A 166 15.90 -12.23 5.07
N TYR A 167 15.74 -12.63 3.81
CA TYR A 167 14.45 -12.60 3.11
C TYR A 167 13.42 -13.49 3.80
N ASN A 168 13.78 -14.72 4.16
CA ASN A 168 12.91 -15.62 4.91
C ASN A 168 12.53 -15.03 6.29
N ASP A 169 13.50 -14.52 7.06
CA ASP A 169 13.26 -13.89 8.36
C ASP A 169 12.40 -12.61 8.24
N PHE A 170 12.49 -11.90 7.12
CA PHE A 170 11.66 -10.74 6.83
C PHE A 170 10.21 -11.16 6.50
N LEU A 171 10.03 -12.17 5.65
CA LEU A 171 8.72 -12.72 5.32
C LEU A 171 7.97 -13.20 6.57
N VAL A 172 8.64 -13.93 7.46
CA VAL A 172 8.05 -14.39 8.72
C VAL A 172 7.55 -13.20 9.55
N ARG A 173 8.38 -12.16 9.69
CA ARG A 173 7.99 -10.95 10.41
C ARG A 173 6.79 -10.22 9.78
N GLN A 174 6.72 -10.15 8.45
CA GLN A 174 5.55 -9.57 7.77
C GLN A 174 4.28 -10.38 8.06
N LYS A 175 4.36 -11.72 7.98
CA LYS A 175 3.24 -12.62 8.29
C LYS A 175 2.75 -12.49 9.74
N GLU A 176 3.67 -12.37 10.70
CA GLU A 176 3.35 -12.30 12.13
C GLU A 176 2.89 -10.92 12.60
N LYS A 177 3.19 -9.87 11.83
CA LYS A 177 2.85 -8.48 12.16
C LYS A 177 1.85 -7.93 11.16
N GLU A 178 2.35 -7.31 10.09
CA GLU A 178 1.56 -6.47 9.20
C GLU A 178 0.46 -7.26 8.47
N TRP A 179 0.71 -8.53 8.14
CA TRP A 179 -0.25 -9.38 7.42
C TRP A 179 -1.01 -10.33 8.35
N ARG A 180 -0.76 -10.27 9.65
CA ARG A 180 -1.34 -11.21 10.62
C ARG A 180 -2.86 -11.22 10.53
N ASP A 181 -3.47 -10.04 10.50
CA ASP A 181 -4.92 -9.92 10.50
C ASP A 181 -5.52 -10.34 9.15
N PHE A 182 -4.80 -10.16 8.04
CA PHE A 182 -5.21 -10.70 6.73
C PHE A 182 -5.19 -12.22 6.72
N ILE A 183 -4.09 -12.82 7.20
CA ILE A 183 -3.89 -14.28 7.27
C ILE A 183 -4.90 -14.91 8.22
N ALA A 184 -5.18 -14.28 9.36
CA ALA A 184 -6.22 -14.71 10.30
C ALA A 184 -7.62 -14.75 9.65
N ASN A 185 -7.86 -13.91 8.64
CA ASN A 185 -9.08 -13.89 7.84
C ASN A 185 -8.98 -14.73 6.56
N GLY A 186 -7.94 -15.56 6.42
CA GLY A 186 -7.79 -16.55 5.35
C GLY A 186 -6.94 -16.10 4.17
N ALA A 187 -6.38 -14.88 4.17
CA ALA A 187 -5.44 -14.48 3.13
C ALA A 187 -4.24 -15.42 3.08
N ARG A 188 -3.74 -15.66 1.88
CA ARG A 188 -2.64 -16.59 1.63
C ARG A 188 -1.36 -15.83 1.27
N THR A 189 -0.24 -16.53 1.25
CA THR A 189 1.03 -15.98 0.73
C THR A 189 1.63 -16.90 -0.32
N TYR A 190 2.32 -16.32 -1.28
CA TYR A 190 3.07 -17.06 -2.31
C TYR A 190 4.43 -16.39 -2.58
N GLN A 191 5.48 -17.19 -2.78
CA GLN A 191 6.86 -16.73 -2.91
C GLN A 191 7.32 -16.92 -4.36
N PHE A 192 6.95 -15.98 -5.22
CA PHE A 192 7.23 -16.07 -6.66
C PHE A 192 8.72 -15.88 -6.94
N GLY A 193 9.37 -16.95 -7.40
CA GLY A 193 10.82 -17.02 -7.55
C GLY A 193 11.51 -17.94 -6.54
N LYS A 194 10.78 -18.57 -5.60
CA LYS A 194 11.32 -19.71 -4.83
C LYS A 194 10.97 -21.03 -5.50
N VAL A 195 11.84 -22.03 -5.39
CA VAL A 195 11.58 -23.37 -5.94
C VAL A 195 10.70 -24.15 -4.97
N TYR A 196 9.72 -24.89 -5.52
CA TYR A 196 8.83 -25.76 -4.76
C TYR A 196 9.08 -27.23 -5.15
N SER A 197 9.25 -28.11 -4.16
CA SER A 197 9.36 -29.55 -4.33
C SER A 197 8.18 -30.23 -3.65
N ALA A 198 7.37 -30.97 -4.41
CA ALA A 198 6.12 -31.59 -3.93
C ALA A 198 5.18 -30.59 -3.20
N GLY A 199 5.12 -29.34 -3.67
CA GLY A 199 4.32 -28.27 -3.07
C GLY A 199 4.94 -27.62 -1.83
N VAL A 200 6.12 -28.05 -1.40
CA VAL A 200 6.86 -27.47 -0.28
C VAL A 200 7.91 -26.51 -0.79
N GLU A 201 7.91 -25.30 -0.23
CA GLU A 201 8.92 -24.26 -0.49
C GLU A 201 10.33 -24.75 -0.09
N THR A 202 11.31 -24.54 -0.94
CA THR A 202 12.72 -24.87 -0.69
C THR A 202 13.57 -23.60 -0.50
N ASP A 203 14.83 -23.75 -0.12
CA ASP A 203 15.81 -22.65 -0.07
C ASP A 203 16.48 -22.37 -1.43
N GLU A 204 16.00 -22.97 -2.52
CA GLU A 204 16.45 -22.62 -3.86
C GLU A 204 15.62 -21.47 -4.43
N THR A 205 16.27 -20.59 -5.20
CA THR A 205 15.63 -19.45 -5.87
C THR A 205 15.84 -19.54 -7.37
N LEU A 206 14.90 -18.96 -8.13
CA LEU A 206 14.92 -18.87 -9.58
C LEU A 206 15.45 -17.50 -9.99
N HIS A 207 16.29 -17.47 -11.02
CA HIS A 207 16.79 -16.24 -11.60
C HIS A 207 15.88 -15.78 -12.73
N TRP A 208 15.55 -14.48 -12.75
CA TRP A 208 14.58 -13.93 -13.70
C TRP A 208 14.93 -14.19 -15.18
N ASP A 209 16.21 -14.07 -15.52
CA ASP A 209 16.68 -14.15 -16.91
C ASP A 209 16.91 -15.60 -17.36
N THR A 210 17.43 -16.46 -16.49
CA THR A 210 17.81 -17.83 -16.88
C THR A 210 16.73 -18.87 -16.62
N ASP A 211 15.76 -18.59 -15.73
CA ASP A 211 14.69 -19.52 -15.38
C ASP A 211 13.31 -19.08 -15.89
N ALA A 212 13.24 -18.27 -16.96
CA ALA A 212 12.00 -17.67 -17.46
C ALA A 212 10.86 -18.69 -17.70
N GLU A 213 11.18 -19.87 -18.26
CA GLU A 213 10.18 -20.93 -18.48
C GLU A 213 9.67 -21.53 -17.17
N ARG A 214 10.56 -21.73 -16.19
CA ARG A 214 10.20 -22.25 -14.85
C ARG A 214 9.38 -21.23 -14.08
N LEU A 215 9.73 -19.95 -14.15
CA LEU A 215 8.94 -18.86 -13.59
C LEU A 215 7.55 -18.80 -14.22
N ALA A 216 7.44 -18.90 -15.54
CA ALA A 216 6.16 -18.95 -16.22
C ALA A 216 5.31 -20.18 -15.80
N ALA A 217 5.95 -21.34 -15.66
CA ALA A 217 5.28 -22.54 -15.15
C ALA A 217 4.79 -22.35 -13.70
N GLN A 218 5.61 -21.78 -12.82
CA GLN A 218 5.22 -21.47 -11.44
C GLN A 218 4.08 -20.44 -11.37
N ALA A 219 4.10 -19.41 -12.21
CA ALA A 219 3.06 -18.39 -12.23
C ALA A 219 1.71 -18.98 -12.64
N ARG A 220 1.69 -19.86 -13.65
CA ARG A 220 0.48 -20.59 -14.06
C ARG A 220 0.03 -21.59 -13.00
N GLU A 221 0.95 -22.27 -12.34
CA GLU A 221 0.65 -23.18 -11.23
C GLU A 221 0.04 -22.43 -10.04
N MET A 222 0.55 -21.24 -9.73
CA MET A 222 -0.05 -20.36 -8.73
C MET A 222 -1.50 -20.05 -9.09
N VAL A 223 -1.79 -19.62 -10.33
CA VAL A 223 -3.20 -19.38 -10.72
C VAL A 223 -4.03 -20.65 -10.60
N ARG A 224 -3.50 -21.81 -11.02
CA ARG A 224 -4.18 -23.10 -10.88
C ARG A 224 -4.56 -23.41 -9.43
N VAL A 225 -3.64 -23.20 -8.49
CA VAL A 225 -3.82 -23.53 -7.07
C VAL A 225 -4.72 -22.52 -6.36
N TYR A 226 -4.52 -21.23 -6.61
CA TYR A 226 -5.15 -20.17 -5.83
C TYR A 226 -6.48 -19.68 -6.43
N CYS A 227 -6.73 -19.96 -7.72
CA CYS A 227 -7.88 -19.44 -8.48
C CYS A 227 -8.81 -20.55 -9.02
N GLY A 228 -8.71 -21.78 -8.51
CA GLY A 228 -9.56 -22.90 -8.94
C GLY A 228 -11.03 -22.80 -8.48
N GLU A 229 -11.27 -22.15 -7.34
CA GLU A 229 -12.61 -21.95 -6.78
C GLU A 229 -13.23 -20.63 -7.27
N ILE A 230 -14.52 -20.65 -7.59
CA ILE A 230 -15.29 -19.43 -7.85
C ILE A 230 -15.78 -18.89 -6.50
N PRO A 231 -15.47 -17.64 -6.14
CA PRO A 231 -16.01 -17.03 -4.93
C PRO A 231 -17.54 -16.95 -4.93
N ILE A 232 -18.15 -17.34 -3.81
CA ILE A 232 -19.59 -17.12 -3.55
C ILE A 232 -19.82 -15.65 -3.11
N VAL A 233 -18.76 -14.99 -2.64
CA VAL A 233 -18.75 -13.60 -2.18
C VAL A 233 -17.95 -12.75 -3.16
N GLN A 234 -18.39 -11.51 -3.38
CA GLN A 234 -17.66 -10.52 -4.16
C GLN A 234 -16.80 -9.63 -3.26
N PRO A 235 -15.73 -8.99 -3.79
CA PRO A 235 -15.02 -7.94 -3.07
C PRO A 235 -15.99 -6.82 -2.62
N LEU A 236 -15.77 -6.27 -1.43
CA LEU A 236 -16.61 -5.23 -0.83
C LEU A 236 -16.86 -4.05 -1.78
N ILE A 237 -15.83 -3.61 -2.51
CA ILE A 237 -15.96 -2.52 -3.48
C ILE A 237 -17.04 -2.80 -4.55
N LEU A 238 -17.17 -4.04 -5.04
CA LEU A 238 -18.20 -4.38 -6.03
C LEU A 238 -19.59 -4.37 -5.40
N HIS A 239 -19.71 -4.73 -4.13
CA HIS A 239 -20.97 -4.61 -3.41
C HIS A 239 -21.41 -3.14 -3.27
N GLU A 240 -20.51 -2.27 -2.85
CA GLU A 240 -20.76 -0.83 -2.71
C GLU A 240 -21.10 -0.17 -4.05
N LEU A 241 -20.36 -0.52 -5.10
CA LEU A 241 -20.61 -0.09 -6.47
C LEU A 241 -21.98 -0.55 -6.99
N ASN A 242 -22.39 -1.78 -6.70
CA ASN A 242 -23.73 -2.30 -7.01
C ASN A 242 -24.84 -1.58 -6.25
N MET A 243 -24.55 -1.06 -5.06
CA MET A 243 -25.44 -0.19 -4.28
C MET A 243 -25.46 1.26 -4.80
N LYS A 244 -24.74 1.56 -5.89
CA LYS A 244 -24.60 2.90 -6.48
C LYS A 244 -24.00 3.92 -5.51
N MET A 245 -23.12 3.46 -4.62
CA MET A 245 -22.34 4.37 -3.78
C MET A 245 -21.35 5.15 -4.64
N GLY A 246 -21.20 6.45 -4.38
CA GLY A 246 -20.10 7.24 -4.95
C GLY A 246 -18.75 6.72 -4.47
N LEU A 247 -17.70 6.85 -5.29
CA LEU A 247 -16.38 6.28 -4.97
C LEU A 247 -15.84 6.83 -3.65
N GLU A 248 -16.02 8.11 -3.39
CA GLU A 248 -15.63 8.81 -2.16
C GLU A 248 -16.35 8.29 -0.92
N SER A 249 -17.52 7.68 -1.10
CA SER A 249 -18.34 7.12 -0.02
C SER A 249 -18.03 5.64 0.26
N THR A 250 -17.29 4.97 -0.62
CA THR A 250 -16.87 3.56 -0.42
C THR A 250 -15.83 3.45 0.70
N VAL A 251 -15.79 2.31 1.40
CA VAL A 251 -14.80 2.08 2.46
C VAL A 251 -13.37 2.17 1.91
N ALA A 252 -13.13 1.61 0.72
CA ALA A 252 -11.84 1.73 0.05
C ALA A 252 -11.53 3.19 -0.33
N GLY A 253 -12.51 3.92 -0.87
CA GLY A 253 -12.33 5.28 -1.32
C GLY A 253 -12.02 6.26 -0.19
N GLN A 254 -12.64 6.11 0.97
CA GLN A 254 -12.37 6.93 2.16
C GLN A 254 -10.90 6.89 2.62
N VAL A 255 -10.14 5.86 2.24
CA VAL A 255 -8.71 5.74 2.60
C VAL A 255 -7.83 6.73 1.84
N PHE A 256 -8.15 7.00 0.57
CA PHE A 256 -7.38 7.88 -0.31
C PHE A 256 -8.09 9.17 -0.68
N TRP A 257 -9.37 9.30 -0.31
CA TRP A 257 -10.11 10.52 -0.55
C TRP A 257 -9.34 11.69 0.08
N PRO A 258 -8.97 12.72 -0.71
CA PRO A 258 -8.35 13.90 -0.16
C PRO A 258 -9.29 14.42 0.92
N ALA A 259 -8.82 14.56 2.15
CA ALA A 259 -9.58 15.28 3.17
C ALA A 259 -9.86 16.65 2.55
N GLY A 260 -11.10 16.87 2.10
CA GLY A 260 -11.45 18.10 1.42
C GLY A 260 -10.96 19.23 2.29
N ASP A 261 -10.32 20.24 1.69
CA ASP A 261 -10.06 21.51 2.34
C ASP A 261 -11.43 22.05 2.76
N GLY A 262 -11.90 21.58 3.90
CA GLY A 262 -13.02 22.11 4.63
C GLY A 262 -12.54 23.46 5.11
N GLY A 263 -12.52 24.42 4.19
CA GLY A 263 -12.69 25.81 4.50
C GLY A 263 -13.96 25.88 5.34
N THR A 264 -13.76 25.88 6.65
CA THR A 264 -14.67 26.51 7.58
C THR A 264 -14.85 27.93 7.05
N ASN A 265 -15.87 28.12 6.23
CA ASN A 265 -16.49 29.42 6.03
C ASN A 265 -17.09 29.80 7.38
N ASP A 266 -16.24 30.27 8.29
CA ASP A 266 -16.64 31.16 9.36
C ASP A 266 -17.00 32.49 8.69
N GLN A 267 -18.16 32.51 8.02
CA GLN A 267 -18.90 33.75 7.89
C GLN A 267 -19.42 34.07 9.29
N GLU A 268 -18.62 34.83 10.03
CA GLU A 268 -19.08 35.67 11.13
C GLU A 268 -20.37 36.39 10.67
N PRO A 269 -21.52 36.14 11.32
CA PRO A 269 -22.66 37.01 11.13
C PRO A 269 -22.30 38.34 11.76
N SER A 270 -22.20 39.38 10.93
CA SER A 270 -22.10 40.78 11.33
C SER A 270 -23.24 41.12 12.31
N GLY A 271 -22.95 41.05 13.61
CA GLY A 271 -23.84 41.43 14.69
C GLY A 271 -23.89 42.94 14.82
N ALA A 272 -25.01 43.51 14.39
CA ALA A 272 -25.43 44.86 14.70
C ALA A 272 -25.61 45.05 16.23
N GLN A 273 -25.29 46.26 16.67
CA GLN A 273 -25.46 46.78 18.01
C GLN A 273 -26.91 46.65 18.53
N SER A 274 -27.10 46.19 19.79
CA SER A 274 -28.11 46.77 20.70
C SER A 274 -27.90 46.35 22.18
N THR A 275 -27.54 47.37 22.95
CA THR A 275 -27.95 47.74 24.31
C THR A 275 -28.83 46.83 25.19
N THR A 276 -28.34 46.68 26.42
CA THR A 276 -29.02 46.83 27.74
C THR A 276 -30.01 45.77 28.28
N SER A 277 -29.68 45.33 29.51
CA SER A 277 -30.50 45.33 30.75
C SER A 277 -30.83 43.98 31.44
N SER A 278 -30.34 43.90 32.69
CA SER A 278 -30.99 43.45 33.94
C SER A 278 -31.58 42.03 34.10
N GLY A 279 -31.05 41.30 35.10
CA GLY A 279 -31.78 41.09 36.38
C GLY A 279 -32.38 39.70 36.71
N GLY A 280 -32.05 39.20 37.91
CA GLY A 280 -32.82 38.20 38.71
C GLY A 280 -32.32 36.75 38.59
N SER A 281 -31.71 36.06 39.56
CA SER A 281 -32.02 35.72 40.97
C SER A 281 -33.13 34.67 41.16
N GLY A 282 -32.77 33.51 41.75
CA GLY A 282 -33.68 32.51 42.35
C GLY A 282 -33.13 31.07 42.21
N HIS A 283 -32.30 30.54 43.11
CA HIS A 283 -32.66 29.79 44.33
C HIS A 283 -33.71 28.67 44.17
N SER A 284 -33.26 27.40 44.29
CA SER A 284 -33.81 26.32 45.15
C SER A 284 -33.06 25.01 44.84
N ARG A 285 -32.32 24.35 45.73
CA ARG A 285 -32.57 23.73 47.06
C ARG A 285 -32.65 22.20 46.90
N SER A 286 -31.67 21.58 47.54
CA SER A 286 -31.37 20.16 47.73
C SER A 286 -32.18 19.51 48.86
N THR A 287 -32.42 18.20 48.74
CA THR A 287 -32.78 17.24 49.82
C THR A 287 -32.46 15.84 49.28
N GLU A 288 -31.39 15.15 49.71
CA GLU A 288 -31.19 14.35 50.94
C GLU A 288 -32.04 13.07 51.07
N SER A 289 -31.31 11.97 51.23
CA SER A 289 -31.70 10.57 51.48
C SER A 289 -32.47 10.35 52.78
N PRO A 290 -32.96 9.10 53.01
CA PRO A 290 -32.44 8.40 54.18
C PRO A 290 -32.19 6.89 54.01
N ARG A 291 -31.35 6.40 54.93
CA ARG A 291 -30.91 5.02 55.25
C ARG A 291 -31.96 4.24 56.07
N SER A 292 -31.74 2.91 56.12
CA SER A 292 -32.05 1.92 57.18
C SER A 292 -32.96 0.78 56.66
N GLY A 293 -32.75 -0.51 56.94
CA GLY A 293 -31.91 -1.17 57.93
C GLY A 293 -31.88 -2.69 57.72
N ALA A 294 -31.06 -3.35 58.55
CA ALA A 294 -30.71 -4.76 58.49
C ALA A 294 -31.73 -5.70 59.16
N GLN A 295 -31.78 -6.97 58.74
CA GLN A 295 -32.05 -8.12 59.62
C GLN A 295 -31.51 -9.43 59.03
N ALA A 296 -30.95 -10.26 59.91
CA ALA A 296 -30.31 -11.55 59.65
C ALA A 296 -31.32 -12.71 59.73
N SER A 297 -31.03 -13.87 59.08
CA SER A 297 -30.79 -15.16 59.75
C SER A 297 -30.86 -16.39 58.80
N THR A 298 -30.08 -17.40 59.19
CA THR A 298 -30.11 -18.86 58.91
C THR A 298 -29.78 -19.44 57.52
N THR A 299 -28.65 -20.15 57.51
CA THR A 299 -28.21 -21.29 56.67
C THR A 299 -29.13 -22.52 56.82
N PRO A 300 -29.20 -23.47 55.85
CA PRO A 300 -28.16 -24.51 55.77
C PRO A 300 -27.74 -25.00 54.36
N THR A 301 -26.44 -25.30 54.30
CA THR A 301 -25.63 -26.22 53.49
C THR A 301 -26.28 -27.10 52.40
N SER A 302 -25.74 -27.02 51.17
CA SER A 302 -25.70 -28.08 50.14
C SER A 302 -24.51 -27.83 49.17
N PRO A 303 -23.98 -28.87 48.48
CA PRO A 303 -22.58 -28.96 48.00
C PRO A 303 -22.31 -28.28 46.64
N PRO A 304 -21.03 -28.05 46.25
CA PRO A 304 -20.70 -27.13 45.17
C PRO A 304 -20.94 -27.76 43.79
N THR A 305 -21.73 -27.06 42.97
CA THR A 305 -21.83 -27.27 41.53
C THR A 305 -20.99 -26.20 40.85
N THR A 306 -20.09 -26.62 39.97
CA THR A 306 -19.18 -25.76 39.21
C THR A 306 -19.95 -25.08 38.08
N GLU A 307 -20.18 -23.77 38.19
CA GLU A 307 -20.64 -22.93 37.07
C GLU A 307 -19.46 -22.24 36.38
N PRO A 308 -19.51 -22.03 35.06
CA PRO A 308 -18.50 -21.33 34.29
C PRO A 308 -18.62 -19.79 34.43
N PRO A 309 -17.52 -19.03 34.27
CA PRO A 309 -17.54 -17.58 34.49
C PRO A 309 -18.31 -16.85 33.38
N GLY A 310 -19.11 -15.88 33.81
CA GLY A 310 -19.91 -14.99 32.98
C GLY A 310 -19.09 -14.01 32.16
N ASN A 311 -19.70 -13.59 31.05
CA ASN A 311 -19.22 -12.58 30.12
C ASN A 311 -19.44 -11.17 30.68
N ASP A 312 -18.36 -10.41 30.84
CA ASP A 312 -18.40 -8.95 30.91
C ASP A 312 -18.22 -8.33 29.51
N PRO A 313 -18.89 -7.21 29.19
CA PRO A 313 -18.81 -6.57 27.88
C PRO A 313 -17.49 -5.80 27.73
N ALA A 314 -16.79 -6.07 26.63
CA ALA A 314 -15.54 -5.43 26.26
C ALA A 314 -15.67 -3.91 26.08
N ALA A 315 -14.76 -3.16 26.71
CA ALA A 315 -14.52 -1.75 26.44
C ALA A 315 -13.99 -1.54 25.01
N PRO A 316 -14.27 -0.40 24.36
CA PRO A 316 -13.82 -0.12 22.99
C PRO A 316 -12.28 -0.08 22.91
N GLY A 317 -11.74 -0.81 21.92
CA GLY A 317 -10.32 -1.09 21.74
C GLY A 317 -9.46 0.14 21.42
N GLY A 318 -8.16 0.04 21.76
CA GLY A 318 -7.15 1.10 21.66
C GLY A 318 -6.88 1.68 20.27
N LEU A 319 -7.50 1.16 19.21
CA LEU A 319 -7.40 1.68 17.84
C LEU A 319 -8.03 3.08 17.70
N ALA A 320 -9.14 3.34 18.41
CA ALA A 320 -9.80 4.64 18.39
C ALA A 320 -8.94 5.76 19.02
N ARG A 321 -8.21 5.45 20.10
CA ARG A 321 -7.33 6.41 20.79
C ARG A 321 -6.03 6.70 20.05
N PHE A 322 -5.54 5.75 19.25
CA PHE A 322 -4.34 5.94 18.44
C PHE A 322 -4.60 6.81 17.20
N ALA A 323 -5.80 6.70 16.61
CA ALA A 323 -6.23 7.53 15.49
C ALA A 323 -6.32 9.03 15.85
N GLU A 324 -6.81 9.36 17.07
CA GLU A 324 -6.89 10.75 17.54
C GLU A 324 -5.51 11.39 17.78
N PHE A 325 -4.52 10.64 18.24
CA PHE A 325 -3.16 11.15 18.47
C PHE A 325 -2.39 11.41 17.16
N ALA A 326 -2.57 10.56 16.15
CA ALA A 326 -1.94 10.72 14.83
C ALA A 326 -2.50 11.93 14.05
N TRP A 327 -3.77 12.28 14.29
CA TRP A 327 -4.44 13.43 13.70
C TRP A 327 -3.81 14.77 14.15
N ASP A 328 -3.39 14.88 15.41
CA ASP A 328 -2.87 16.12 16.01
C ASP A 328 -1.46 16.48 15.50
N ILE A 329 -0.63 15.49 15.16
CA ILE A 329 0.70 15.69 14.57
C ILE A 329 0.59 16.15 13.11
N THR A 330 -0.38 15.61 12.37
CA THR A 330 -0.58 15.91 10.93
C THR A 330 -1.02 17.37 10.72
N LYS A 331 -1.88 17.90 11.59
CA LYS A 331 -2.27 19.32 11.58
C LYS A 331 -1.10 20.28 11.81
N ARG A 332 -0.05 19.85 12.51
CA ARG A 332 1.00 20.76 13.00
C ARG A 332 2.10 21.04 11.98
N TYR A 333 2.27 20.20 10.95
CA TYR A 333 3.42 20.31 10.03
C TYR A 333 3.09 20.24 8.52
N GLY A 334 1.88 19.82 8.14
CA GLY A 334 1.46 19.70 6.73
C GLY A 334 1.51 20.99 5.89
N PRO A 335 1.07 22.15 6.41
CA PRO A 335 0.94 23.37 5.59
C PRO A 335 2.27 23.98 5.10
N GLN A 336 3.39 23.69 5.77
CA GLN A 336 4.69 24.32 5.49
C GLN A 336 5.43 23.68 4.30
N ILE A 337 5.03 22.47 3.90
CA ILE A 337 5.64 21.71 2.80
C ILE A 337 5.02 22.12 1.45
N VAL A 338 3.73 22.42 1.43
CA VAL A 338 2.96 22.76 0.21
C VAL A 338 3.29 24.18 -0.29
N GLU A 339 3.56 25.13 0.61
CA GLU A 339 3.80 26.53 0.24
C GLU A 339 5.13 26.75 -0.50
N HIS A 340 6.12 25.86 -0.32
CA HIS A 340 7.45 26.02 -0.92
C HIS A 340 7.56 25.48 -2.35
N VAL A 341 6.76 24.47 -2.70
CA VAL A 341 6.74 23.88 -4.05
C VAL A 341 6.11 24.83 -5.07
N ILE A 342 5.10 25.62 -4.65
CA ILE A 342 4.42 26.58 -5.53
C ILE A 342 5.28 27.83 -5.79
N LYS A 343 6.12 28.26 -4.84
CA LYS A 343 6.88 29.51 -4.96
C LYS A 343 8.15 29.43 -5.83
N ARG A 344 8.70 28.23 -6.11
CA ARG A 344 9.93 28.08 -6.92
C ARG A 344 9.71 27.90 -8.43
N GLN A 345 8.48 27.63 -8.89
CA GLN A 345 8.20 27.41 -10.32
C GLN A 345 7.89 28.69 -11.13
N PHE A 346 7.69 29.87 -10.51
CA PHE A 346 7.23 31.07 -11.23
C PHE A 346 8.02 32.37 -10.98
N GLY A 347 9.34 32.33 -10.76
CA GLY A 347 10.08 33.59 -10.61
C GLY A 347 11.59 33.56 -10.87
N GLY A 348 12.01 33.98 -12.07
CA GLY A 348 13.16 34.89 -12.22
C GLY A 348 14.49 34.33 -12.78
N ALA A 349 14.65 34.50 -14.10
CA ALA A 349 15.83 34.88 -14.90
C ALA A 349 17.29 34.53 -14.47
N GLY A 350 17.99 33.78 -15.33
CA GLY A 350 19.46 33.74 -15.43
C GLY A 350 19.98 32.49 -16.15
N ALA A 351 20.79 32.64 -17.20
CA ALA A 351 21.11 31.63 -18.21
C ALA A 351 22.37 30.74 -17.94
N ILE A 352 22.47 29.65 -18.74
CA ILE A 352 23.61 28.75 -19.07
C ILE A 352 23.90 27.67 -17.99
N ILE A 353 23.77 26.34 -18.18
CA ILE A 353 24.20 25.39 -19.22
C ILE A 353 23.14 24.28 -19.38
N GLY A 354 22.91 23.82 -20.62
CA GLY A 354 21.92 22.78 -20.96
C GLY A 354 22.27 21.38 -20.44
N GLY A 355 21.22 20.68 -20.01
CA GLY A 355 21.17 19.26 -19.73
C GLY A 355 19.70 18.90 -19.50
N ASP A 356 19.17 17.93 -20.26
CA ASP A 356 17.80 17.45 -20.18
C ASP A 356 17.37 17.18 -18.73
N GLY A 357 16.21 17.74 -18.37
CA GLY A 357 15.54 17.45 -17.10
C GLY A 357 15.02 16.02 -17.10
N GLY A 358 15.89 15.07 -16.75
CA GLY A 358 15.54 13.69 -16.48
C GLY A 358 14.80 13.57 -15.16
N ASP A 359 13.72 12.80 -15.17
CA ASP A 359 12.86 12.53 -14.03
C ASP A 359 13.63 11.72 -12.94
N PHE A 360 13.41 12.07 -11.68
CA PHE A 360 14.16 11.54 -10.53
C PHE A 360 13.99 10.01 -10.40
N ALA A 361 12.83 9.50 -10.79
CA ALA A 361 12.51 8.08 -10.81
C ALA A 361 13.29 7.28 -11.88
N SER A 362 13.50 7.85 -13.07
CA SER A 362 14.25 7.22 -14.17
C SER A 362 15.75 7.14 -13.88
N SER A 363 16.30 8.12 -13.16
CA SER A 363 17.68 8.08 -12.69
C SER A 363 17.89 6.96 -11.64
N MET A 364 16.93 6.76 -10.73
CA MET A 364 17.01 5.70 -9.70
C MET A 364 16.88 4.28 -10.27
N GLN A 365 15.99 4.03 -11.24
CA GLN A 365 15.83 2.69 -11.84
C GLN A 365 17.02 2.29 -12.72
N SER A 366 17.53 3.20 -13.55
CA SER A 366 18.73 2.97 -14.38
C SER A 366 19.98 2.69 -13.54
N MET A 367 20.06 3.28 -12.34
CA MET A 367 21.19 3.11 -11.44
C MET A 367 21.10 1.84 -10.59
N SER A 368 19.90 1.42 -10.17
CA SER A 368 19.70 0.11 -9.53
C SER A 368 20.19 -1.04 -10.42
N ALA A 369 19.90 -0.97 -11.73
CA ALA A 369 20.41 -1.91 -12.73
C ALA A 369 21.94 -1.89 -12.91
N LYS A 370 22.64 -0.84 -12.44
CA LYS A 370 24.10 -0.70 -12.46
C LYS A 370 24.76 -0.96 -11.10
N GLY A 371 24.04 -1.56 -10.15
CA GLY A 371 24.58 -1.89 -8.82
C GLY A 371 24.63 -0.72 -7.85
N PHE A 372 23.78 0.30 -8.04
CA PHE A 372 23.61 1.39 -7.08
C PHE A 372 23.09 0.89 -5.74
N ASP A 373 23.86 1.08 -4.67
CA ASP A 373 23.39 0.81 -3.31
C ASP A 373 22.86 2.10 -2.68
N ILE A 374 21.54 2.17 -2.48
CA ILE A 374 20.89 3.32 -1.83
C ILE A 374 21.38 3.54 -0.39
N ASN A 375 21.99 2.53 0.24
CA ASN A 375 22.58 2.66 1.57
C ASN A 375 24.05 3.12 1.52
N SER A 376 24.68 3.15 0.35
CA SER A 376 26.04 3.64 0.14
C SER A 376 26.05 5.17 0.06
N VAL A 377 26.73 5.81 1.02
CA VAL A 377 26.95 7.27 0.98
C VAL A 377 27.75 7.70 -0.25
N THR A 378 28.61 6.81 -0.76
CA THR A 378 29.40 7.05 -1.98
C THR A 378 28.49 7.12 -3.20
N ASP A 379 27.54 6.19 -3.31
CA ASP A 379 26.63 6.15 -4.45
C ASP A 379 25.60 7.27 -4.34
N THR A 380 25.10 7.55 -3.13
CA THR A 380 24.26 8.73 -2.86
C THR A 380 24.94 10.02 -3.27
N ALA A 381 26.23 10.22 -2.94
CA ALA A 381 26.98 11.40 -3.36
C ALA A 381 27.08 11.50 -4.89
N LYS A 382 27.43 10.42 -5.59
CA LYS A 382 27.48 10.39 -7.06
C LYS A 382 26.14 10.72 -7.69
N PHE A 383 25.06 10.18 -7.13
CA PHE A 383 23.69 10.41 -7.58
C PHE A 383 23.31 11.90 -7.51
N LEU A 384 23.71 12.57 -6.44
CA LEU A 384 23.46 14.01 -6.25
C LEU A 384 24.46 14.91 -7.02
N GLY A 385 25.29 14.34 -7.89
CA GLY A 385 26.33 15.08 -8.61
C GLY A 385 27.44 15.62 -7.69
N MET A 386 27.61 15.03 -6.51
CA MET A 386 28.62 15.41 -5.52
C MET A 386 29.87 14.52 -5.66
N ALA A 387 31.04 15.05 -5.27
CA ALA A 387 32.27 14.27 -5.22
C ALA A 387 32.18 13.21 -4.12
N SER A 388 32.45 11.95 -4.45
CA SER A 388 32.19 10.81 -3.56
C SER A 388 33.42 10.25 -2.85
N ASP A 389 34.61 10.80 -3.11
CA ASP A 389 35.85 10.35 -2.46
C ASP A 389 35.84 10.66 -0.95
N MET A 390 36.75 10.01 -0.22
CA MET A 390 36.80 10.10 1.24
C MET A 390 37.05 11.53 1.75
N GLY A 391 37.86 12.31 1.03
CA GLY A 391 38.21 13.68 1.42
C GLY A 391 37.02 14.61 1.26
N SER A 392 36.32 14.54 0.12
CA SER A 392 35.11 15.32 -0.12
C SER A 392 33.99 14.98 0.87
N ARG A 393 33.79 13.69 1.17
CA ARG A 393 32.82 13.28 2.21
C ARG A 393 33.19 13.81 3.60
N GLY A 394 34.47 13.85 3.94
CA GLY A 394 34.94 14.48 5.18
C GLY A 394 34.67 15.97 5.24
N GLN A 395 34.86 16.69 4.12
CA GLN A 395 34.51 18.11 4.03
C GLN A 395 33.02 18.35 4.19
N TYR A 396 32.17 17.54 3.55
CA TYR A 396 30.71 17.63 3.72
C TYR A 396 30.30 17.37 5.16
N PHE A 397 30.86 16.32 5.78
CA PHE A 397 30.60 15.97 7.17
C PHE A 397 30.94 17.13 8.12
N ALA A 398 32.14 17.70 8.02
CA ALA A 398 32.54 18.85 8.84
C ALA A 398 31.68 20.09 8.58
N THR A 399 31.46 20.43 7.30
CA THR A 399 30.71 21.63 6.90
C THR A 399 29.25 21.58 7.33
N TRP A 400 28.67 20.38 7.40
CA TRP A 400 27.26 20.19 7.76
C TRP A 400 27.03 19.92 9.25
N GLY A 401 28.07 20.06 10.09
CA GLY A 401 27.96 19.96 11.54
C GLY A 401 28.11 18.55 12.10
N GLY A 402 28.78 17.66 11.37
CA GLY A 402 29.21 16.37 11.89
C GLY A 402 30.19 16.54 13.04
N VAL A 403 30.08 15.70 14.08
CA VAL A 403 30.91 15.78 15.28
C VAL A 403 32.16 14.91 15.13
N GLY A 404 33.33 15.52 15.32
CA GLY A 404 34.63 14.85 15.23
C GLY A 404 35.17 14.73 13.80
N ASP A 405 36.31 14.05 13.67
CA ASP A 405 36.92 13.80 12.36
C ASP A 405 36.15 12.72 11.60
N TYR A 406 35.95 12.94 10.30
CA TYR A 406 35.32 11.96 9.45
C TYR A 406 36.29 10.82 9.12
N ILE A 407 36.00 9.64 9.65
CA ILE A 407 36.76 8.40 9.43
C ILE A 407 35.97 7.39 8.59
N GLY A 408 34.77 7.75 8.13
CA GLY A 408 33.92 6.93 7.28
C GLY A 408 33.32 5.72 8.00
N SER A 409 33.09 5.82 9.32
CA SER A 409 32.37 4.79 10.06
C SER A 409 30.94 4.64 9.51
N ALA A 410 30.31 3.49 9.79
CA ALA A 410 28.94 3.24 9.35
C ALA A 410 27.97 4.35 9.83
N GLU A 411 28.09 4.76 11.10
CA GLU A 411 27.28 5.83 11.69
C GLU A 411 27.50 7.19 11.02
N GLN A 412 28.75 7.54 10.70
CA GLN A 412 29.07 8.77 9.99
C GLN A 412 28.56 8.75 8.54
N ASN A 413 28.62 7.59 7.87
CA ASN A 413 28.10 7.42 6.51
C ASN A 413 26.57 7.51 6.46
N ASP A 414 25.88 6.88 7.42
CA ASP A 414 24.42 6.96 7.54
C ASP A 414 23.95 8.38 7.83
N TRP A 415 24.62 9.07 8.77
CA TRP A 415 24.33 10.47 9.08
C TRP A 415 24.56 11.38 7.87
N LEU A 416 25.69 11.20 7.18
CA LEU A 416 26.04 12.03 6.02
C LEU A 416 25.07 11.80 4.85
N ARG A 417 24.66 10.55 4.62
CA ARG A 417 23.61 10.20 3.65
C ARG A 417 22.29 10.90 3.98
N ASP A 418 21.86 10.91 5.25
CA ASP A 418 20.64 11.60 5.68
C ASP A 418 20.73 13.11 5.45
N GLN A 419 21.88 13.73 5.73
CA GLN A 419 22.09 15.17 5.45
C GLN A 419 22.08 15.49 3.95
N MET A 420 22.67 14.63 3.12
CA MET A 420 22.63 14.77 1.66
C MET A 420 21.19 14.85 1.16
N TRP A 421 20.33 13.91 1.58
CA TRP A 421 18.92 13.91 1.22
C TRP A 421 18.17 15.13 1.75
N ARG A 422 18.31 15.46 3.04
CA ARG A 422 17.66 16.64 3.65
C ARG A 422 17.99 17.94 2.94
N ARG A 423 19.21 18.08 2.42
CA ARG A 423 19.67 19.29 1.73
C ARG A 423 19.27 19.31 0.27
N PHE A 424 19.23 18.16 -0.39
CA PHE A 424 18.69 18.05 -1.74
C PHE A 424 17.19 18.41 -1.79
N THR A 425 16.46 18.15 -0.70
CA THR A 425 15.03 18.47 -0.58
C THR A 425 14.72 19.92 -0.13
N ARG A 426 15.72 20.76 0.16
CA ARG A 426 15.57 22.19 0.51
C ARG A 426 15.99 23.06 -0.67
#